data_AF-A0AB39LFG7-F1
#
_entry.id   AF-A0AB39LFG7-F1
#
_cell.length_a   1.000
_cell.length_b   1.000
_cell.length_c   1.000
_cell.angle_alpha   90.00
_cell.angle_beta   90.00
_cell.angle_gamma   90.00
#
_symmetry.space_group_name_H-M   'P 1'
#
loop_
_entity.id
_entity.type
_entity.pdbx_description
1 polymer ?
#
loop_
_entity_poly.entity_id
_entity_poly.type
_entity_poly.pdbx_seq_one_letter_code
_entity_poly.pdbx_strand_id
1 'polypeptide(L)'
;MCGHVADSSAVHPDDPLHDGLRRVTACCEAHLEQIRAAYRQRPFVQEELWAGKIGRVLTSGRPVLSLTELACRTGLDEPDIRRAIAWHNERRRRLDG
;
A
#
# COMPACT_ATOMS: atom_id res chain seq x y z
N MET A 1 21.20 1.35 -11.86
CA MET A 1 20.75 0.11 -11.17
C MET A 1 19.32 0.27 -10.70
N CYS A 2 18.48 -0.77 -10.78
CA CYS A 2 17.12 -0.76 -10.23
C CYS A 2 16.96 -1.86 -9.16
N GLY A 3 16.00 -1.68 -8.26
CA GLY A 3 15.65 -2.67 -7.26
C GLY A 3 14.28 -2.42 -6.64
N HIS A 4 13.89 -3.27 -5.70
CA HIS A 4 12.66 -3.13 -4.92
C HIS A 4 12.99 -2.96 -3.43
N VAL A 5 12.14 -2.22 -2.73
CA VAL A 5 12.16 -2.04 -1.28
C VAL A 5 10.77 -2.25 -0.71
N ALA A 6 10.69 -2.79 0.51
CA ALA A 6 9.43 -2.90 1.22
C ALA A 6 8.91 -1.49 1.60
N ASP A 7 7.70 -1.16 1.17
CA ASP A 7 7.03 0.10 1.50
C ASP A 7 5.52 -0.12 1.50
N SER A 8 4.88 0.00 2.66
CA SER A 8 3.43 -0.20 2.80
C SER A 8 2.61 0.84 2.04
N SER A 9 3.18 1.99 1.68
CA SER A 9 2.51 2.99 0.84
C SER A 9 2.53 2.65 -0.66
N ALA A 10 3.25 1.60 -1.07
CA ALA A 10 3.38 1.21 -2.47
C ALA A 10 2.30 0.20 -2.85
N VAL A 11 1.34 0.63 -3.67
CA VAL A 11 0.34 -0.24 -4.29
C VAL A 11 0.55 -0.20 -5.79
N HIS A 12 0.78 -1.36 -6.41
CA HIS A 12 1.03 -1.43 -7.84
C HIS A 12 -0.28 -1.15 -8.58
N PRO A 13 -0.29 -0.39 -9.68
CA PRO A 13 -1.53 -0.05 -10.39
C PRO A 13 -2.28 -1.29 -10.91
N ASP A 14 -1.54 -2.28 -11.43
CA ASP A 14 -2.12 -3.37 -12.21
C ASP A 14 -1.79 -4.78 -11.69
N ASP A 15 -0.84 -4.91 -10.75
CA ASP A 15 -0.30 -6.21 -10.35
C ASP A 15 -0.25 -6.34 -8.82
N PRO A 16 -1.28 -6.95 -8.20
CA PRO A 16 -1.36 -7.11 -6.76
C PRO A 16 -0.18 -7.88 -6.13
N LEU A 17 0.57 -8.68 -6.90
CA LEU A 17 1.74 -9.42 -6.39
C LEU A 17 2.91 -8.48 -6.06
N HIS A 18 2.90 -7.26 -6.58
CA HIS A 18 3.90 -6.22 -6.32
C HIS A 18 3.41 -5.17 -5.30
N ASP A 19 2.24 -5.36 -4.69
CA ASP A 19 1.79 -4.53 -3.58
C ASP A 19 2.78 -4.65 -2.41
N GLY A 20 3.18 -3.51 -1.84
CA GLY A 20 4.20 -3.42 -0.79
C GLY A 20 5.63 -3.33 -1.32
N LEU A 21 5.84 -3.39 -2.64
CA LEU A 21 7.16 -3.33 -3.27
C LEU A 21 7.32 -2.05 -4.09
N ARG A 22 8.05 -1.07 -3.53
CA ARG A 22 8.40 0.14 -4.27
C ARG A 22 9.61 -0.12 -5.15
N ARG A 23 9.46 0.11 -6.46
CA ARG A 23 10.58 0.15 -7.38
C ARG A 23 11.41 1.42 -7.15
N VAL A 24 12.72 1.25 -7.02
CA VAL A 24 13.70 2.34 -6.83
C VAL A 24 14.82 2.25 -7.85
N THR A 25 15.42 3.38 -8.16
CA THR A 25 16.57 3.50 -9.06
C THR A 25 17.72 4.20 -8.36
N ALA A 26 18.93 3.70 -8.56
CA ALA A 26 20.15 4.25 -8.00
C ALA A 26 21.25 4.31 -9.07
N CYS A 27 22.20 5.24 -8.91
CA CYS A 27 23.33 5.40 -9.82
C CYS A 27 24.31 4.21 -9.77
N CYS A 28 24.40 3.53 -8.62
CA CYS A 28 25.26 2.36 -8.42
C CYS A 28 24.68 1.43 -7.34
N GLU A 29 25.31 0.28 -7.14
CA GLU A 29 24.90 -0.71 -6.13
C GLU A 29 25.04 -0.17 -4.69
N ALA A 30 26.12 0.54 -4.37
CA ALA A 30 26.31 1.13 -3.04
C ALA A 30 25.19 2.12 -2.69
N HIS A 31 24.75 2.94 -3.65
CA HIS A 31 23.61 3.84 -3.45
C HIS A 31 22.29 3.06 -3.32
N LEU A 32 22.10 1.96 -4.06
CA LEU A 32 20.93 1.11 -3.89
C LEU A 32 20.84 0.51 -2.47
N GLU A 33 21.97 0.11 -1.89
CA GLU A 33 22.02 -0.38 -0.51
C GLU A 33 21.71 0.71 0.53
N GLN A 34 22.14 1.94 0.31
CA GLN A 34 21.75 3.08 1.16
C GLN A 34 20.24 3.31 1.12
N ILE A 35 19.62 3.25 -0.06
CA ILE A 35 18.16 3.35 -0.21
C ILE A 35 17.47 2.20 0.53
N ARG A 36 17.93 0.96 0.35
CA ARG A 36 17.39 -0.21 1.08
C ARG A 36 17.47 -0.03 2.59
N ALA A 37 18.61 0.43 3.10
CA ALA A 37 18.81 0.67 4.52
C ALA A 37 17.85 1.74 5.06
N ALA A 38 17.63 2.82 4.32
CA ALA A 38 16.68 3.87 4.70
C ALA A 38 15.23 3.33 4.76
N TYR A 39 14.82 2.50 3.80
CA TYR A 39 13.48 1.91 3.79
C TYR A 39 13.27 0.87 4.90
N ARG A 40 14.31 0.13 5.30
CA ARG A 40 14.22 -0.79 6.46
C ARG A 40 13.91 -0.07 7.79
N GLN A 41 14.24 1.22 7.90
CA GLN A 41 13.93 2.02 9.09
C GLN A 41 12.49 2.53 9.10
N ARG A 42 11.79 2.51 7.95
CA ARG A 42 10.38 2.90 7.88
C ARG A 42 9.53 1.73 8.36
N PRO A 43 8.57 1.94 9.27
CA PRO A 43 7.66 0.89 9.67
C PRO A 43 6.80 0.48 8.48
N PHE A 44 6.69 -0.82 8.25
CA PHE A 44 5.75 -1.37 7.28
C PHE A 44 4.41 -1.57 7.97
N VAL A 45 3.41 -0.75 7.62
CA VAL A 45 2.10 -0.77 8.26
C VAL A 45 1.11 -1.51 7.37
N GLN A 46 0.62 -2.67 7.81
CA GLN A 46 -0.26 -3.49 6.98
C GLN A 46 -1.54 -2.75 6.60
N GLU A 47 -2.13 -2.02 7.53
CA GLU A 47 -3.34 -1.24 7.29
C GLU A 47 -3.13 -0.11 6.28
N GLU A 48 -1.91 0.41 6.13
CA GLU A 48 -1.57 1.38 5.09
C GLU A 48 -1.65 0.74 3.71
N LEU A 49 -1.03 -0.45 3.58
CA LEU A 49 -1.04 -1.19 2.33
C LEU A 49 -2.47 -1.58 1.95
N TRP A 50 -3.23 -2.10 2.91
CA TRP A 50 -4.61 -2.51 2.70
C TRP A 50 -5.51 -1.32 2.32
N ALA A 51 -5.33 -0.17 2.96
CA ALA A 51 -6.07 1.05 2.61
C ALA A 51 -5.75 1.48 1.17
N GLY A 52 -4.48 1.39 0.75
CA GLY A 52 -4.09 1.65 -0.64
C GLY A 52 -4.70 0.66 -1.63
N LYS A 53 -4.74 -0.64 -1.30
CA LYS A 53 -5.37 -1.69 -2.14
C LYS A 53 -6.86 -1.43 -2.33
N ILE A 54 -7.56 -1.05 -1.25
CA ILE A 54 -8.97 -0.65 -1.31
C ILE A 54 -9.12 0.60 -2.19
N GLY A 55 -8.26 1.61 -1.99
CA GLY A 55 -8.24 2.82 -2.81
C GLY A 55 -8.14 2.52 -4.31
N ARG A 56 -7.19 1.68 -4.72
CA ARG A 56 -7.03 1.22 -6.11
C ARG A 56 -8.32 0.61 -6.68
N VAL A 57 -8.98 -0.25 -5.91
CA VAL A 57 -10.21 -0.93 -6.35
C VAL A 57 -11.39 0.05 -6.47
N LEU A 58 -11.48 1.03 -5.58
CA LEU A 58 -12.53 2.04 -5.61
C LEU A 58 -12.35 3.06 -6.75
N THR A 59 -11.11 3.33 -7.18
CA THR A 59 -10.82 4.27 -8.27
C THR A 59 -10.85 3.64 -9.66
N SER A 60 -10.73 2.32 -9.78
CA SER A 60 -10.71 1.60 -11.07
C SER A 60 -12.10 1.24 -11.62
N GLY A 61 -13.19 1.61 -10.93
CA GLY A 61 -14.54 1.28 -11.36
C GLY A 61 -15.63 2.00 -10.58
N ARG A 62 -16.61 1.25 -10.07
CA ARG A 62 -17.71 1.82 -9.28
C ARG A 62 -17.18 2.28 -7.90
N PRO A 63 -17.48 3.52 -7.47
CA PRO A 63 -16.96 4.08 -6.23
C PRO A 63 -17.58 3.51 -4.95
N VAL A 64 -18.60 2.64 -5.08
CA VAL A 64 -19.29 2.00 -3.96
C VAL A 64 -19.34 0.51 -4.23
N LEU A 65 -18.76 -0.25 -3.31
CA LEU A 65 -18.69 -1.71 -3.33
C LEU A 65 -19.12 -2.25 -1.96
N SER A 66 -19.77 -3.41 -1.96
CA SER A 66 -20.02 -4.18 -0.74
C SER A 66 -18.72 -4.72 -0.15
N LEU A 67 -18.75 -5.11 1.15
CA LEU A 67 -17.59 -5.75 1.80
C LEU A 67 -17.17 -7.04 1.08
N THR A 68 -18.13 -7.82 0.58
CA THR A 68 -17.86 -9.05 -0.17
C THR A 68 -17.15 -8.77 -1.50
N GLU A 69 -17.57 -7.73 -2.22
CA GLU A 69 -16.91 -7.32 -3.46
C GLU A 69 -15.49 -6.78 -3.20
N LEU A 70 -15.31 -6.02 -2.12
CA LEU A 70 -13.98 -5.58 -1.70
C LEU A 70 -13.09 -6.77 -1.41
N ALA A 71 -13.55 -7.72 -0.59
CA ALA A 71 -12.81 -8.93 -0.26
C ALA A 71 -12.38 -9.71 -1.51
N CYS A 72 -13.31 -9.90 -2.45
CA CYS A 72 -13.05 -10.59 -3.71
C CYS A 72 -11.98 -9.87 -4.56
N ARG A 73 -12.02 -8.54 -4.65
CA ARG A 73 -11.12 -7.76 -5.52
C ARG A 73 -9.77 -7.44 -4.89
N THR A 74 -9.69 -7.32 -3.56
CA THR A 74 -8.44 -7.03 -2.85
C THR A 74 -7.75 -8.28 -2.32
N GLY A 75 -8.46 -9.40 -2.21
CA GLY A 75 -8.01 -10.62 -1.53
C GLY A 75 -7.86 -10.45 -0.02
N LEU A 76 -8.51 -9.43 0.56
CA LEU A 76 -8.49 -9.19 2.01
C LEU A 76 -9.72 -9.83 2.64
N ASP A 77 -9.60 -10.25 3.89
CA ASP A 77 -10.77 -10.64 4.66
C ASP A 77 -11.49 -9.41 5.25
N GLU A 78 -12.69 -9.64 5.78
CA GLU A 78 -13.51 -8.57 6.33
C GLU A 78 -12.86 -7.84 7.54
N PRO A 79 -12.20 -8.52 8.50
CA PRO A 79 -11.42 -7.88 9.55
C PRO A 79 -10.33 -6.93 9.01
N ASP A 80 -9.55 -7.35 8.02
CA ASP A 80 -8.47 -6.54 7.45
C ASP A 80 -9.02 -5.32 6.70
N ILE A 81 -10.13 -5.48 5.97
CA ILE A 81 -10.85 -4.36 5.34
C ILE A 81 -11.29 -3.34 6.38
N ARG A 82 -11.88 -3.79 7.49
CA ARG A 82 -12.31 -2.89 8.57
C ARG A 82 -11.14 -2.12 9.18
N ARG A 83 -10.03 -2.81 9.45
CA ARG A 83 -8.81 -2.19 9.99
C ARG A 83 -8.22 -1.15 9.04
N ALA A 84 -8.18 -1.47 7.74
CA ALA A 84 -7.72 -0.55 6.71
C ALA A 84 -8.57 0.73 6.64
N ILE A 85 -9.89 0.60 6.66
CA ILE A 85 -10.82 1.75 6.67
C ILE A 85 -10.62 2.58 7.94
N ALA A 86 -10.53 1.95 9.11
CA ALA A 86 -10.32 2.65 10.37
C ALA A 86 -9.00 3.45 10.37
N TRP A 87 -7.92 2.84 9.90
CA TRP A 87 -6.60 3.47 9.74
C TRP A 87 -6.64 4.67 8.78
N HIS A 88 -7.35 4.55 7.65
CA HIS A 88 -7.45 5.61 6.66
C HIS A 88 -8.23 6.81 7.21
N ASN A 89 -9.37 6.55 7.84
CA ASN A 89 -10.21 7.59 8.44
C ASN A 89 -9.47 8.35 9.54
N GLU A 90 -8.69 7.65 10.36
CA GLU A 90 -7.87 8.26 11.40
C GLU A 90 -6.81 9.20 10.82
N ARG A 91 -6.12 8.81 9.75
CA ARG A 91 -5.16 9.69 9.07
C ARG A 91 -5.81 10.90 8.43
N ARG A 92 -6.97 10.74 7.79
CA ARG A 92 -7.71 11.87 7.22
C ARG A 92 -8.08 12.90 8.28
N ARG A 93 -8.60 12.45 9.43
CA ARG A 93 -8.92 13.34 10.56
C ARG A 93 -7.71 14.14 11.06
N ARG A 94 -6.50 13.58 10.99
CA ARG A 94 -5.26 14.28 11.38
C ARG A 94 -4.76 15.29 10.36
N LEU A 95 -5.16 15.15 9.09
CA LEU A 95 -4.79 16.07 8.01
C LEU A 95 -5.80 17.21 7.85
N ASP A 96 -7.07 16.95 8.18
CA ASP A 96 -8.18 17.90 8.07
C ASP A 96 -8.35 18.79 9.32
N GLY A 97 -7.58 18.53 10.40
CA GLY A 97 -7.58 19.29 11.65
C GLY A 97 -6.30 20.09 11.85
#